data_AF-A0A8J7JBF5-F1
#
_entry.id   AF-A0A8J7JBF5-F1
#
_cell.length_a   1.000
_cell.length_b   1.000
_cell.length_c   1.000
_cell.angle_alpha   90.00
_cell.angle_beta   90.00
_cell.angle_gamma   90.00
#
_symmetry.space_group_name_H-M   'P 1'
#
loop_
_entity.id
_entity.type
_entity.pdbx_description
1 polymer ?
#
loop_
_entity_poly.entity_id
_entity_poly.type
_entity_poly.pdbx_seq_one_letter_code
_entity_poly.pdbx_strand_id
1 'polypeptide(L)'
;MNLKTLENLWTAFVAGERDFTGINLAGADLNHWSLSKVDFWGADFSGANLAQANFRRANLKEARFNNATLVGADLRWADLRDAVFTGADLSEARLEGALYNAQTVFPLGFDPGEAQLCRLGPGATLATRDLRDRDFGGMDFSGADLSGVLLVNSQLFGSVFTRANLVSALLGNSDLRYADFGRSTLMLADLRGADLRHANLRQANLIGANLGGCKLTDATLDGALYSDSTQFPREFQIPHTLQRLAPGATLWGADLSGARLTGVDLSGANLAGANLMHADLWGACLVNADLSGANLLGANLLGTDLTGANLNQTNLMQAIIDLPQEVGTVVSIRDRPA
;
A
#
# COMPACT_ATOMS: atom_id res chain seq x y z
N MET A 1 -33.99 19.79 -15.96
CA MET A 1 -34.05 18.31 -15.93
C MET A 1 -35.50 17.84 -16.10
N ASN A 2 -35.75 16.62 -16.62
CA ASN A 2 -37.10 16.03 -16.68
C ASN A 2 -37.48 15.43 -15.31
N LEU A 3 -38.59 15.87 -14.71
CA LEU A 3 -39.11 15.39 -13.42
C LEU A 3 -39.21 13.86 -13.33
N LYS A 4 -39.52 13.20 -14.45
CA LYS A 4 -39.64 11.74 -14.53
C LYS A 4 -38.33 11.01 -14.19
N THR A 5 -37.17 11.61 -14.48
CA THR A 5 -35.87 11.01 -14.16
C THR A 5 -35.61 11.03 -12.65
N LEU A 6 -36.02 12.11 -11.96
CA LEU A 6 -35.84 12.26 -10.52
C LEU A 6 -36.77 11.31 -9.73
N GLU A 7 -38.03 11.20 -10.16
CA GLU A 7 -39.00 10.26 -9.57
C GLU A 7 -38.56 8.80 -9.74
N ASN A 8 -38.04 8.45 -10.92
CA ASN A 8 -37.52 7.10 -11.17
C ASN A 8 -36.30 6.80 -10.30
N LEU A 9 -35.37 7.76 -10.16
CA LEU A 9 -34.22 7.63 -9.26
C LEU A 9 -34.67 7.35 -7.82
N TRP A 10 -35.57 8.18 -7.28
CA TRP A 10 -36.04 8.02 -5.91
C TRP A 10 -36.73 6.68 -5.71
N THR A 11 -37.60 6.29 -6.64
CA THR A 11 -38.34 5.02 -6.57
C THR A 11 -37.39 3.83 -6.56
N ALA A 12 -36.41 3.80 -7.46
CA ALA A 12 -35.40 2.74 -7.51
C ALA A 12 -34.53 2.73 -6.24
N PHE A 13 -34.07 3.89 -5.79
CA PHE A 13 -33.24 4.01 -4.60
C PHE A 13 -33.95 3.51 -3.33
N VAL A 14 -35.22 3.87 -3.15
CA VAL A 14 -36.06 3.40 -2.04
C VAL A 14 -36.34 1.90 -2.15
N ALA A 15 -36.43 1.36 -3.38
CA ALA A 15 -36.55 -0.08 -3.63
C ALA A 15 -35.25 -0.85 -3.35
N GLY A 16 -34.15 -0.17 -3.02
CA GLY A 16 -32.87 -0.78 -2.67
C GLY A 16 -31.82 -0.76 -3.78
N GLU A 17 -32.14 -0.20 -4.95
CA GLU A 17 -31.17 -0.03 -6.04
C GLU A 17 -30.02 0.87 -5.58
N ARG A 18 -28.78 0.49 -5.92
CA ARG A 18 -27.58 1.24 -5.55
C ARG A 18 -26.66 1.49 -6.73
N ASP A 19 -26.93 0.89 -7.89
CA ASP A 19 -26.18 1.18 -9.11
C ASP A 19 -26.93 2.22 -9.96
N PHE A 20 -26.36 3.41 -10.05
CA PHE A 20 -26.80 4.48 -10.93
C PHE A 20 -25.64 4.99 -11.79
N THR A 21 -24.74 4.09 -12.20
CA THR A 21 -23.61 4.36 -13.09
C THR A 21 -24.07 5.16 -14.33
N GLY A 22 -23.37 6.25 -14.63
CA GLY A 22 -23.59 7.08 -15.82
C GLY A 22 -24.88 7.91 -15.82
N ILE A 23 -25.64 7.94 -14.72
CA ILE A 23 -26.90 8.66 -14.67
C ILE A 23 -26.73 10.16 -14.95
N ASN A 24 -27.66 10.74 -15.70
CA ASN A 24 -27.69 12.19 -15.92
C ASN A 24 -28.65 12.86 -14.94
N LEU A 25 -28.08 13.59 -13.98
CA LEU A 25 -28.73 14.39 -12.95
C LEU A 25 -28.36 15.89 -13.09
N ALA A 26 -28.01 16.33 -14.30
CA ALA A 26 -27.65 17.72 -14.55
C ALA A 26 -28.82 18.67 -14.25
N GLY A 27 -28.56 19.68 -13.42
CA GLY A 27 -29.56 20.62 -12.92
C GLY A 27 -30.64 19.99 -12.01
N ALA A 28 -30.40 18.78 -11.47
CA ALA A 28 -31.28 18.16 -10.49
C ALA A 28 -31.32 18.96 -9.19
N ASP A 29 -32.44 18.91 -8.48
CA ASP A 29 -32.50 19.31 -7.08
C ASP A 29 -32.49 18.07 -6.18
N LEU A 30 -31.38 17.88 -5.49
CA LEU A 30 -31.05 16.73 -4.64
C LEU A 30 -30.65 17.20 -3.24
N ASN A 31 -31.06 18.41 -2.87
CA ASN A 31 -30.76 19.01 -1.59
C ASN A 31 -31.26 18.13 -0.42
N HIS A 32 -30.40 17.89 0.58
CA HIS A 32 -30.64 16.98 1.72
C HIS A 32 -30.82 15.49 1.39
N TRP A 33 -30.60 15.05 0.14
CA TRP A 33 -30.78 13.63 -0.19
C TRP A 33 -29.73 12.75 0.51
N SER A 34 -30.16 11.57 0.95
CA SER A 34 -29.27 10.55 1.52
C SER A 34 -28.84 9.57 0.44
N LEU A 35 -27.63 9.73 -0.07
CA LEU A 35 -27.06 9.04 -1.23
C LEU A 35 -25.79 8.25 -0.85
N SER A 36 -25.68 7.84 0.42
CA SER A 36 -24.49 7.15 0.93
C SER A 36 -24.35 5.75 0.32
N LYS A 37 -23.11 5.35 0.00
CA LYS A 37 -22.75 4.03 -0.57
C LYS A 37 -23.41 3.73 -1.92
N VAL A 38 -23.89 4.75 -2.62
CA VAL A 38 -24.46 4.60 -3.96
C VAL A 38 -23.32 4.61 -4.99
N ASP A 39 -23.47 3.81 -6.05
CA ASP A 39 -22.59 3.87 -7.21
C ASP A 39 -23.13 4.90 -8.21
N PHE A 40 -22.33 5.93 -8.42
CA PHE A 40 -22.56 7.04 -9.35
C PHE A 40 -21.35 7.22 -10.26
N TRP A 41 -20.61 6.15 -10.55
CA TRP A 41 -19.50 6.20 -11.49
C TRP A 41 -19.94 6.88 -12.79
N GLY A 42 -19.27 7.97 -13.17
CA GLY A 42 -19.51 8.68 -14.43
C GLY A 42 -20.81 9.47 -14.48
N ALA A 43 -21.51 9.61 -13.35
CA ALA A 43 -22.74 10.38 -13.28
C ALA A 43 -22.52 11.87 -13.58
N ASP A 44 -23.51 12.50 -14.18
CA ASP A 44 -23.50 13.94 -14.46
C ASP A 44 -24.38 14.69 -13.46
N PHE A 45 -23.76 15.43 -12.56
CA PHE A 45 -24.39 16.35 -11.61
C PHE A 45 -24.17 17.82 -11.99
N SER A 46 -23.81 18.12 -13.25
CA SER A 46 -23.48 19.50 -13.66
C SER A 46 -24.66 20.45 -13.38
N GLY A 47 -24.40 21.53 -12.64
CA GLY A 47 -25.42 22.51 -12.25
C GLY A 47 -26.46 22.02 -11.25
N ALA A 48 -26.30 20.83 -10.66
CA ALA A 48 -27.25 20.29 -9.69
C ALA A 48 -27.14 21.02 -8.33
N ASN A 49 -28.27 21.11 -7.62
CA ASN A 49 -28.31 21.51 -6.22
C ASN A 49 -28.14 20.27 -5.34
N LEU A 50 -26.96 20.13 -4.74
CA LEU A 50 -26.55 19.03 -3.87
C LEU A 50 -26.25 19.51 -2.45
N ALA A 51 -26.70 20.72 -2.09
CA ALA A 51 -26.42 21.26 -0.77
C ALA A 51 -26.97 20.33 0.31
N GLN A 52 -26.14 20.08 1.33
CA GLN A 52 -26.43 19.17 2.45
C GLN A 52 -26.75 17.71 2.03
N ALA A 53 -26.47 17.30 0.79
CA ALA A 53 -26.61 15.91 0.37
C ALA A 53 -25.54 15.03 1.00
N ASN A 54 -25.86 13.77 1.29
CA ASN A 54 -24.96 12.80 1.90
C ASN A 54 -24.46 11.80 0.86
N PHE A 55 -23.20 11.91 0.47
CA PHE A 55 -22.46 11.01 -0.43
C PHE A 55 -21.44 10.14 0.30
N ARG A 56 -21.58 9.92 1.61
CA ARG A 56 -20.58 9.13 2.36
C ARG A 56 -20.36 7.76 1.73
N ARG A 57 -19.11 7.44 1.43
CA ARG A 57 -18.71 6.18 0.77
C ARG A 57 -19.36 5.93 -0.60
N ALA A 58 -19.93 6.95 -1.24
CA ALA A 58 -20.42 6.82 -2.60
C ALA A 58 -19.24 6.64 -3.57
N ASN A 59 -19.46 5.87 -4.64
CA ASN A 59 -18.55 5.82 -5.77
C ASN A 59 -18.90 6.98 -6.71
N LEU A 60 -18.06 8.00 -6.76
CA LEU A 60 -18.23 9.19 -7.61
C LEU A 60 -17.08 9.32 -8.61
N LYS A 61 -16.41 8.20 -8.90
CA LYS A 61 -15.33 8.15 -9.88
C LYS A 61 -15.83 8.70 -11.23
N GLU A 62 -15.05 9.54 -11.89
CA GLU A 62 -15.39 10.19 -13.17
C GLU A 62 -16.70 11.03 -13.17
N ALA A 63 -17.31 11.29 -12.00
CA ALA A 63 -18.54 12.08 -11.93
C ALA A 63 -18.27 13.55 -12.23
N ARG A 64 -19.25 14.21 -12.88
CA ARG A 64 -19.16 15.63 -13.27
C ARG A 64 -20.01 16.50 -12.34
N PHE A 65 -19.38 17.43 -11.66
CA PHE A 65 -20.01 18.40 -10.74
C PHE A 65 -19.89 19.84 -11.25
N ASN A 66 -19.70 20.04 -12.55
CA ASN A 66 -19.45 21.37 -13.11
C ASN A 66 -20.55 22.36 -12.70
N ASN A 67 -20.19 23.47 -12.05
CA ASN A 67 -21.12 24.49 -11.55
C ASN A 67 -22.21 23.96 -10.58
N ALA A 68 -22.01 22.80 -9.96
CA ALA A 68 -22.95 22.25 -8.97
C ALA A 68 -22.78 22.94 -7.60
N THR A 69 -23.85 22.99 -6.81
CA THR A 69 -23.82 23.50 -5.42
C THR A 69 -23.69 22.32 -4.46
N LEU A 70 -22.54 22.16 -3.81
CA LEU A 70 -22.27 21.13 -2.80
C LEU A 70 -22.12 21.72 -1.38
N VAL A 71 -22.72 22.88 -1.12
CA VAL A 71 -22.58 23.57 0.16
C VAL A 71 -23.02 22.67 1.31
N GLY A 72 -22.11 22.39 2.25
CA GLY A 72 -22.36 21.51 3.40
C GLY A 72 -22.60 20.03 3.05
N ALA A 73 -22.37 19.60 1.81
CA ALA A 73 -22.52 18.19 1.42
C ALA A 73 -21.50 17.30 2.15
N ASP A 74 -21.88 16.05 2.44
CA ASP A 74 -21.04 15.08 3.15
C ASP A 74 -20.48 14.04 2.17
N LEU A 75 -19.23 14.23 1.74
CA LEU A 75 -18.51 13.37 0.80
C LEU A 75 -17.44 12.51 1.49
N ARG A 76 -17.45 12.39 2.81
CA ARG A 76 -16.41 11.65 3.54
C ARG A 76 -16.32 10.20 3.05
N TRP A 77 -15.08 9.74 2.87
CA TRP A 77 -14.75 8.41 2.34
C TRP A 77 -15.35 8.06 0.97
N ALA A 78 -15.88 9.04 0.24
CA ALA A 78 -16.31 8.87 -1.15
C ALA A 78 -15.11 8.68 -2.06
N ASP A 79 -15.35 8.06 -3.20
CA ASP A 79 -14.35 7.90 -4.26
C ASP A 79 -14.52 9.02 -5.29
N LEU A 80 -13.60 9.98 -5.32
CA LEU A 80 -13.62 11.15 -6.21
C LEU A 80 -12.56 11.08 -7.32
N ARG A 81 -11.97 9.91 -7.55
CA ARG A 81 -10.96 9.74 -8.61
C ARG A 81 -11.52 10.19 -9.94
N ASP A 82 -10.73 10.96 -10.70
CA ASP A 82 -11.12 11.46 -12.02
C ASP A 82 -12.38 12.35 -12.05
N ALA A 83 -12.97 12.69 -10.90
CA ALA A 83 -14.15 13.54 -10.83
C ALA A 83 -13.82 15.01 -11.16
N VAL A 84 -14.79 15.73 -11.71
CA VAL A 84 -14.60 17.11 -12.19
C VAL A 84 -15.51 18.08 -11.46
N PHE A 85 -14.94 19.01 -10.71
CA PHE A 85 -15.63 20.01 -9.89
C PHE A 85 -15.47 21.45 -10.42
N THR A 86 -15.20 21.64 -11.71
CA THR A 86 -14.96 22.99 -12.27
C THR A 86 -16.14 23.92 -11.97
N GLY A 87 -15.88 25.00 -11.22
CA GLY A 87 -16.91 25.98 -10.83
C GLY A 87 -17.91 25.49 -9.78
N ALA A 88 -17.74 24.29 -9.21
CA ALA A 88 -18.58 23.80 -8.15
C ALA A 88 -18.35 24.56 -6.84
N ASP A 89 -19.40 24.75 -6.05
CA ASP A 89 -19.30 25.34 -4.71
C ASP A 89 -19.17 24.23 -3.66
N LEU A 90 -17.96 24.04 -3.12
CA LEU A 90 -17.64 23.09 -2.05
C LEU A 90 -17.59 23.74 -0.66
N SER A 91 -18.15 24.94 -0.49
CA SER A 91 -18.14 25.63 0.81
C SER A 91 -18.75 24.75 1.90
N GLU A 92 -18.05 24.58 3.02
CA GLU A 92 -18.48 23.75 4.15
C GLU A 92 -18.68 22.24 3.84
N ALA A 93 -18.31 21.78 2.65
CA ALA A 93 -18.38 20.36 2.29
C ALA A 93 -17.40 19.54 3.15
N ARG A 94 -17.83 18.35 3.53
CA ARG A 94 -17.05 17.43 4.37
C ARG A 94 -16.40 16.36 3.50
N LEU A 95 -15.08 16.43 3.35
CA LEU A 95 -14.32 15.59 2.39
C LEU A 95 -13.31 14.68 3.09
N GLU A 96 -13.33 14.61 4.42
CA GLU A 96 -12.34 13.89 5.21
C GLU A 96 -12.27 12.41 4.78
N GLY A 97 -11.08 11.97 4.37
CA GLY A 97 -10.83 10.61 3.91
C GLY A 97 -11.43 10.25 2.56
N ALA A 98 -12.01 11.19 1.81
CA ALA A 98 -12.40 10.98 0.42
C ALA A 98 -11.14 10.73 -0.44
N LEU A 99 -11.26 9.84 -1.42
CA LEU A 99 -10.15 9.43 -2.27
C LEU A 99 -10.11 10.30 -3.53
N TYR A 100 -8.94 10.78 -3.92
CA TYR A 100 -8.75 11.51 -5.18
C TYR A 100 -7.41 11.14 -5.83
N ASN A 101 -7.20 11.46 -7.10
CA ASN A 101 -5.94 11.23 -7.80
C ASN A 101 -5.50 12.47 -8.57
N ALA A 102 -4.44 12.35 -9.38
CA ALA A 102 -3.91 13.48 -10.15
C ALA A 102 -4.87 14.01 -11.24
N GLN A 103 -5.87 13.21 -11.60
CA GLN A 103 -6.86 13.51 -12.62
C GLN A 103 -8.13 14.16 -12.06
N THR A 104 -8.36 14.05 -10.74
CA THR A 104 -9.47 14.78 -10.08
C THR A 104 -9.25 16.28 -10.23
N VAL A 105 -10.26 17.00 -10.73
CA VAL A 105 -10.23 18.44 -10.96
C VAL A 105 -11.05 19.14 -9.89
N PHE A 106 -10.42 19.91 -9.03
CA PHE A 106 -11.10 20.71 -7.99
C PHE A 106 -11.41 22.14 -8.48
N PRO A 107 -12.35 22.87 -7.81
CA PRO A 107 -12.61 24.27 -8.11
C PRO A 107 -11.36 25.15 -7.91
N LEU A 108 -11.31 26.30 -8.60
CA LEU A 108 -10.21 27.26 -8.44
C LEU A 108 -10.10 27.71 -6.97
N GLY A 109 -8.89 27.63 -6.41
CA GLY A 109 -8.61 28.03 -5.02
C GLY A 109 -8.95 26.98 -3.97
N PHE A 110 -9.44 25.79 -4.36
CA PHE A 110 -9.65 24.68 -3.44
C PHE A 110 -8.35 23.91 -3.19
N ASP A 111 -7.95 23.79 -1.92
CA ASP A 111 -6.81 22.97 -1.51
C ASP A 111 -7.29 21.60 -0.95
N PRO A 112 -7.05 20.49 -1.68
CA PRO A 112 -7.44 19.16 -1.19
C PRO A 112 -6.65 18.70 0.04
N GLY A 113 -5.47 19.26 0.29
CA GLY A 113 -4.66 18.97 1.48
C GLY A 113 -5.31 19.49 2.76
N GLU A 114 -5.82 20.73 2.75
CA GLU A 114 -6.52 21.32 3.90
C GLU A 114 -7.85 20.62 4.20
N ALA A 115 -8.51 20.11 3.16
CA ALA A 115 -9.77 19.37 3.26
C ALA A 115 -9.61 17.89 3.69
N GLN A 116 -8.39 17.47 4.06
CA GLN A 116 -8.08 16.12 4.58
C GLN A 116 -8.47 14.98 3.62
N LEU A 117 -8.39 15.23 2.31
CA LEU A 117 -8.55 14.17 1.32
C LEU A 117 -7.34 13.24 1.29
N CYS A 118 -7.56 12.01 0.84
CA CYS A 118 -6.53 11.01 0.65
C CYS A 118 -6.15 10.94 -0.83
N ARG A 119 -4.96 11.45 -1.17
CA ARG A 119 -4.43 11.36 -2.53
C ARG A 119 -3.96 9.93 -2.81
N LEU A 120 -4.43 9.37 -3.91
CA LEU A 120 -3.97 8.12 -4.50
C LEU A 120 -2.93 8.41 -5.58
N GLY A 121 -2.01 7.48 -5.76
CA GLY A 121 -0.91 7.58 -6.72
C GLY A 121 0.45 7.19 -6.12
N PRO A 122 1.55 7.40 -6.86
CA PRO A 122 2.89 7.13 -6.38
C PRO A 122 3.21 7.93 -5.11
N GLY A 123 3.86 7.27 -4.15
CA GLY A 123 4.24 7.86 -2.86
C GLY A 123 3.07 8.20 -1.92
N ALA A 124 1.86 7.71 -2.19
CA ALA A 124 0.70 7.97 -1.34
C ALA A 124 0.90 7.42 0.09
N THR A 125 0.43 8.15 1.09
CA THR A 125 0.42 7.70 2.50
C THR A 125 -0.96 7.18 2.87
N LEU A 126 -1.13 5.86 2.82
CA LEU A 126 -2.40 5.14 2.96
C LEU A 126 -2.38 4.10 4.08
N ALA A 127 -1.36 4.15 4.95
CA ALA A 127 -1.21 3.24 6.07
C ALA A 127 -2.51 3.14 6.90
N THR A 128 -2.90 1.91 7.25
CA THR A 128 -4.09 1.57 8.07
C THR A 128 -5.46 1.96 7.50
N ARG A 129 -5.53 2.48 6.26
CA ARG A 129 -6.80 2.90 5.65
C ARG A 129 -7.69 1.71 5.29
N ASP A 130 -9.00 1.89 5.43
CA ASP A 130 -10.01 0.91 5.02
C ASP A 130 -10.42 1.12 3.55
N LEU A 131 -9.79 0.37 2.66
CA LEU A 131 -9.97 0.41 1.20
C LEU A 131 -10.55 -0.90 0.64
N ARG A 132 -11.23 -1.69 1.47
CA ARG A 132 -11.85 -2.97 1.07
C ARG A 132 -12.93 -2.77 0.02
N ASP A 133 -13.19 -3.84 -0.73
CA ASP A 133 -14.31 -3.97 -1.67
C ASP A 133 -14.34 -2.86 -2.75
N ARG A 134 -13.16 -2.37 -3.16
CA ARG A 134 -13.03 -1.27 -4.14
C ARG A 134 -12.22 -1.66 -5.36
N ASP A 135 -12.42 -0.94 -6.46
CA ASP A 135 -11.66 -1.12 -7.68
C ASP A 135 -10.50 -0.13 -7.79
N PHE A 136 -9.27 -0.65 -7.77
CA PHE A 136 -8.02 0.06 -7.99
C PHE A 136 -7.22 -0.55 -9.16
N GLY A 137 -7.88 -1.21 -10.10
CA GLY A 137 -7.25 -1.78 -11.28
C GLY A 137 -6.39 -0.75 -12.03
N GLY A 138 -5.17 -1.14 -12.37
CA GLY A 138 -4.20 -0.31 -13.10
C GLY A 138 -3.65 0.90 -12.33
N MET A 139 -3.97 1.08 -11.06
CA MET A 139 -3.44 2.21 -10.27
C MET A 139 -1.95 2.06 -9.99
N ASP A 140 -1.24 3.19 -10.01
CA ASP A 140 0.17 3.26 -9.62
C ASP A 140 0.31 3.69 -8.15
N PHE A 141 0.74 2.77 -7.32
CA PHE A 141 1.09 2.93 -5.90
C PHE A 141 2.60 2.80 -5.67
N SER A 142 3.43 3.06 -6.68
CA SER A 142 4.89 2.95 -6.55
C SER A 142 5.41 3.79 -5.39
N GLY A 143 6.19 3.17 -4.50
CA GLY A 143 6.74 3.83 -3.30
C GLY A 143 5.70 4.30 -2.27
N ALA A 144 4.43 3.91 -2.40
CA ALA A 144 3.39 4.28 -1.44
C ALA A 144 3.60 3.57 -0.10
N ASP A 145 3.19 4.22 0.99
CA ASP A 145 3.04 3.60 2.30
C ASP A 145 1.62 3.05 2.44
N LEU A 146 1.51 1.73 2.31
CA LEU A 146 0.29 0.93 2.41
C LEU A 146 0.35 0.00 3.64
N SER A 147 1.20 0.30 4.63
CA SER A 147 1.37 -0.55 5.80
C SER A 147 0.05 -0.71 6.57
N GLY A 148 -0.34 -1.96 6.83
CA GLY A 148 -1.61 -2.27 7.52
C GLY A 148 -2.88 -1.86 6.78
N VAL A 149 -2.81 -1.49 5.49
CA VAL A 149 -4.00 -1.12 4.71
C VAL A 149 -4.96 -2.30 4.58
N LEU A 150 -6.26 -2.03 4.56
CA LEU A 150 -7.28 -3.05 4.30
C LEU A 150 -7.71 -2.98 2.83
N LEU A 151 -7.32 -3.97 2.03
CA LEU A 151 -7.62 -4.10 0.60
C LEU A 151 -8.32 -5.44 0.28
N VAL A 152 -8.89 -6.09 1.30
CA VAL A 152 -9.61 -7.37 1.19
C VAL A 152 -10.74 -7.25 0.16
N ASN A 153 -10.86 -8.26 -0.71
CA ASN A 153 -11.82 -8.35 -1.82
C ASN A 153 -11.75 -7.20 -2.84
N SER A 154 -10.66 -6.42 -2.88
CA SER A 154 -10.51 -5.31 -3.83
C SER A 154 -10.03 -5.81 -5.20
N GLN A 155 -10.41 -5.09 -6.25
CA GLN A 155 -9.86 -5.29 -7.60
C GLN A 155 -8.56 -4.49 -7.72
N LEU A 156 -7.44 -5.15 -7.98
CA LEU A 156 -6.11 -4.56 -8.04
C LEU A 156 -5.37 -5.07 -9.30
N PHE A 157 -6.11 -5.57 -10.29
CA PHE A 157 -5.58 -6.09 -11.54
C PHE A 157 -4.64 -5.07 -12.20
N GLY A 158 -3.42 -5.48 -12.54
CA GLY A 158 -2.44 -4.64 -13.25
C GLY A 158 -1.97 -3.40 -12.48
N SER A 159 -2.28 -3.28 -11.18
CA SER A 159 -1.79 -2.18 -10.35
C SER A 159 -0.30 -2.30 -10.05
N VAL A 160 0.37 -1.18 -9.83
CA VAL A 160 1.81 -1.10 -9.60
C VAL A 160 2.09 -0.78 -8.15
N PHE A 161 2.81 -1.66 -7.46
CA PHE A 161 3.25 -1.53 -6.07
C PHE A 161 4.78 -1.50 -5.97
N THR A 162 5.49 -1.18 -7.04
CA THR A 162 6.95 -1.22 -7.07
C THR A 162 7.53 -0.37 -5.94
N ARG A 163 8.38 -0.97 -5.09
CA ARG A 163 8.95 -0.35 -3.87
C ARG A 163 7.93 0.16 -2.84
N ALA A 164 6.67 -0.23 -2.93
CA ALA A 164 5.67 0.14 -1.93
C ALA A 164 5.88 -0.63 -0.63
N ASN A 165 5.50 -0.01 0.49
CA ASN A 165 5.47 -0.63 1.80
C ASN A 165 4.09 -1.22 2.07
N LEU A 166 3.95 -2.54 2.03
CA LEU A 166 2.73 -3.28 2.34
C LEU A 166 2.87 -4.14 3.61
N VAL A 167 3.75 -3.75 4.54
CA VAL A 167 3.92 -4.49 5.81
C VAL A 167 2.57 -4.66 6.49
N SER A 168 2.22 -5.90 6.84
CA SER A 168 0.96 -6.26 7.49
C SER A 168 -0.32 -5.84 6.74
N ALA A 169 -0.24 -5.51 5.45
CA ALA A 169 -1.41 -5.20 4.63
C ALA A 169 -2.33 -6.41 4.50
N LEU A 170 -3.65 -6.18 4.47
CA LEU A 170 -4.65 -7.23 4.26
C LEU A 170 -5.17 -7.18 2.82
N LEU A 171 -4.73 -8.11 1.98
CA LEU A 171 -5.06 -8.25 0.56
C LEU A 171 -5.81 -9.57 0.26
N GLY A 172 -6.41 -10.17 1.29
CA GLY A 172 -7.09 -11.46 1.16
C GLY A 172 -8.22 -11.43 0.12
N ASN A 173 -8.34 -12.50 -0.66
CA ASN A 173 -9.31 -12.69 -1.74
C ASN A 173 -9.31 -11.60 -2.84
N SER A 174 -8.31 -10.73 -2.88
CA SER A 174 -8.24 -9.65 -3.85
C SER A 174 -7.77 -10.14 -5.22
N ASP A 175 -8.18 -9.45 -6.28
CA ASP A 175 -7.68 -9.71 -7.63
C ASP A 175 -6.38 -8.94 -7.86
N LEU A 176 -5.25 -9.65 -7.83
CA LEU A 176 -3.90 -9.12 -8.01
C LEU A 176 -3.25 -9.61 -9.30
N ARG A 177 -4.06 -10.05 -10.28
CA ARG A 177 -3.53 -10.55 -11.54
C ARG A 177 -2.74 -9.45 -12.25
N TYR A 178 -1.57 -9.78 -12.79
CA TYR A 178 -0.66 -8.83 -13.44
C TYR A 178 -0.20 -7.66 -12.57
N ALA A 179 -0.44 -7.66 -11.26
CA ALA A 179 0.04 -6.61 -10.38
C ALA A 179 1.58 -6.66 -10.26
N ASP A 180 2.21 -5.50 -10.16
CA ASP A 180 3.67 -5.37 -10.04
C ASP A 180 4.10 -5.02 -8.62
N PHE A 181 4.53 -6.03 -7.87
CA PHE A 181 5.10 -5.93 -6.52
C PHE A 181 6.64 -5.86 -6.52
N GLY A 182 7.28 -5.56 -7.64
CA GLY A 182 8.74 -5.53 -7.76
C GLY A 182 9.41 -4.72 -6.65
N ARG A 183 10.31 -5.35 -5.88
CA ARG A 183 11.04 -4.71 -4.76
C ARG A 183 10.14 -4.11 -3.66
N SER A 184 8.88 -4.53 -3.59
CA SER A 184 7.96 -4.09 -2.52
C SER A 184 8.20 -4.87 -1.23
N THR A 185 7.71 -4.33 -0.11
CA THR A 185 7.76 -4.99 1.19
C THR A 185 6.39 -5.53 1.54
N LEU A 186 6.19 -6.84 1.47
CA LEU A 186 4.96 -7.57 1.80
C LEU A 186 5.08 -8.34 3.12
N MET A 187 6.01 -7.95 3.98
CA MET A 187 6.27 -8.65 5.23
C MET A 187 5.00 -8.74 6.08
N LEU A 188 4.69 -9.92 6.60
CA LEU A 188 3.50 -10.18 7.43
C LEU A 188 2.16 -9.84 6.74
N ALA A 189 2.16 -9.53 5.44
CA ALA A 189 0.94 -9.24 4.71
C ALA A 189 0.08 -10.51 4.59
N ASP A 190 -1.23 -10.33 4.65
CA ASP A 190 -2.21 -11.40 4.46
C ASP A 190 -2.75 -11.34 3.05
N LEU A 191 -2.32 -12.26 2.19
CA LEU A 191 -2.77 -12.40 0.82
C LEU A 191 -3.69 -13.61 0.63
N ARG A 192 -4.18 -14.26 1.71
CA ARG A 192 -4.90 -15.53 1.60
C ARG A 192 -6.00 -15.51 0.55
N GLY A 193 -5.99 -16.51 -0.33
CA GLY A 193 -6.98 -16.66 -1.40
C GLY A 193 -6.89 -15.63 -2.52
N ALA A 194 -5.93 -14.69 -2.49
CA ALA A 194 -5.77 -13.71 -3.55
C ALA A 194 -5.34 -14.35 -4.87
N ASP A 195 -5.72 -13.70 -5.97
CA ASP A 195 -5.35 -14.13 -7.31
C ASP A 195 -4.11 -13.38 -7.79
N LEU A 196 -2.94 -14.00 -7.69
CA LEU A 196 -1.64 -13.43 -8.07
C LEU A 196 -1.14 -13.96 -9.42
N ARG A 197 -2.03 -14.49 -10.29
CA ARG A 197 -1.59 -15.02 -11.59
C ARG A 197 -0.93 -13.92 -12.42
N HIS A 198 0.22 -14.24 -13.02
CA HIS A 198 1.06 -13.29 -13.76
C HIS A 198 1.59 -12.09 -12.95
N ALA A 199 1.44 -12.08 -11.63
CA ALA A 199 1.96 -10.99 -10.81
C ALA A 199 3.50 -11.00 -10.78
N ASN A 200 4.10 -9.81 -10.79
CA ASN A 200 5.54 -9.66 -10.62
C ASN A 200 5.89 -9.45 -9.14
N LEU A 201 6.52 -10.43 -8.51
CA LEU A 201 7.00 -10.38 -7.12
C LEU A 201 8.54 -10.39 -7.06
N ARG A 202 9.24 -10.05 -8.16
CA ARG A 202 10.71 -10.09 -8.20
C ARG A 202 11.30 -9.19 -7.12
N GLN A 203 12.25 -9.74 -6.36
CA GLN A 203 12.93 -9.04 -5.27
C GLN A 203 11.99 -8.48 -4.19
N ALA A 204 10.73 -8.94 -4.12
CA ALA A 204 9.81 -8.54 -3.08
C ALA A 204 10.15 -9.22 -1.75
N ASN A 205 9.84 -8.56 -0.64
CA ASN A 205 10.04 -9.12 0.69
C ASN A 205 8.75 -9.79 1.20
N LEU A 206 8.70 -11.12 1.18
CA LEU A 206 7.56 -11.94 1.60
C LEU A 206 7.76 -12.58 2.99
N ILE A 207 8.72 -12.10 3.79
CA ILE A 207 9.03 -12.66 5.12
C ILE A 207 7.76 -12.66 5.99
N GLY A 208 7.33 -13.84 6.42
CA GLY A 208 6.12 -14.04 7.24
C GLY A 208 4.79 -13.72 6.55
N ALA A 209 4.79 -13.44 5.24
CA ALA A 209 3.57 -13.20 4.49
C ALA A 209 2.72 -14.49 4.41
N ASN A 210 1.39 -14.33 4.39
CA ASN A 210 0.46 -15.43 4.23
C ASN A 210 -0.07 -15.48 2.79
N LEU A 211 0.46 -16.40 1.99
CA LEU A 211 0.00 -16.69 0.63
C LEU A 211 -0.88 -17.97 0.58
N GLY A 212 -1.44 -18.40 1.71
CA GLY A 212 -2.26 -19.61 1.78
C GLY A 212 -3.45 -19.55 0.82
N GLY A 213 -3.53 -20.52 -0.09
CA GLY A 213 -4.60 -20.61 -1.09
C GLY A 213 -4.51 -19.60 -2.24
N CYS A 214 -3.42 -18.82 -2.33
CA CYS A 214 -3.21 -17.94 -3.48
C CYS A 214 -3.04 -18.72 -4.78
N LYS A 215 -3.44 -18.09 -5.89
CA LYS A 215 -3.13 -18.57 -7.24
C LYS A 215 -1.86 -17.88 -7.72
N LEU A 216 -0.79 -18.64 -7.95
CA LEU A 216 0.54 -18.12 -8.34
C LEU A 216 0.97 -18.56 -9.75
N THR A 217 0.06 -19.11 -10.56
CA THR A 217 0.38 -19.52 -11.94
C THR A 217 1.00 -18.35 -12.69
N ASP A 218 2.17 -18.57 -13.29
CA ASP A 218 2.94 -17.58 -14.06
C ASP A 218 3.38 -16.34 -13.28
N ALA A 219 3.27 -16.33 -11.95
CA ALA A 219 3.86 -15.28 -11.13
C ALA A 219 5.40 -15.40 -11.12
N THR A 220 6.12 -14.28 -11.15
CA THR A 220 7.59 -14.27 -11.10
C THR A 220 8.08 -13.87 -9.72
N LEU A 221 8.83 -14.74 -9.05
CA LEU A 221 9.31 -14.53 -7.67
C LEU A 221 10.84 -14.44 -7.56
N ASP A 222 11.55 -14.19 -8.67
CA ASP A 222 13.01 -14.23 -8.68
C ASP A 222 13.63 -13.21 -7.71
N GLY A 223 14.47 -13.70 -6.82
CA GLY A 223 15.12 -12.92 -5.76
C GLY A 223 14.18 -12.48 -4.64
N ALA A 224 12.92 -12.92 -4.63
CA ALA A 224 12.01 -12.62 -3.53
C ALA A 224 12.48 -13.31 -2.25
N LEU A 225 12.36 -12.60 -1.13
CA LEU A 225 12.79 -13.06 0.18
C LEU A 225 11.64 -13.76 0.90
N TYR A 226 11.90 -14.89 1.53
CA TYR A 226 10.93 -15.59 2.39
C TYR A 226 11.61 -16.20 3.62
N SER A 227 10.82 -16.58 4.60
CA SER A 227 11.28 -17.25 5.83
C SER A 227 10.44 -18.50 6.10
N ASP A 228 10.81 -19.28 7.10
CA ASP A 228 10.01 -20.44 7.55
C ASP A 228 8.61 -20.05 8.05
N SER A 229 8.40 -18.77 8.37
CA SER A 229 7.08 -18.20 8.71
C SER A 229 6.24 -17.79 7.50
N THR A 230 6.83 -17.72 6.28
CA THR A 230 6.08 -17.43 5.05
C THR A 230 5.23 -18.63 4.66
N GLN A 231 3.93 -18.42 4.49
CA GLN A 231 2.97 -19.50 4.18
C GLN A 231 2.67 -19.53 2.69
N PHE A 232 3.29 -20.43 1.94
CA PHE A 232 2.97 -20.64 0.53
C PHE A 232 1.68 -21.49 0.33
N PRO A 233 1.03 -21.42 -0.85
CA PRO A 233 -0.05 -22.35 -1.18
C PRO A 233 0.38 -23.82 -1.04
N ARG A 234 -0.58 -24.70 -0.75
CA ARG A 234 -0.31 -26.15 -0.76
C ARG A 234 0.25 -26.57 -2.12
N GLU A 235 1.21 -27.49 -2.11
CA GLU A 235 1.85 -28.04 -3.30
C GLU A 235 2.63 -27.01 -4.14
N PHE A 236 2.79 -25.77 -3.65
CA PHE A 236 3.66 -24.79 -4.28
C PHE A 236 5.11 -25.25 -4.20
N GLN A 237 5.70 -25.53 -5.37
CA GLN A 237 7.11 -25.84 -5.48
C GLN A 237 7.90 -24.55 -5.37
N ILE A 238 8.59 -24.35 -4.24
CA ILE A 238 9.41 -23.16 -4.01
C ILE A 238 10.54 -23.14 -5.06
N PRO A 239 10.55 -22.16 -5.98
CA PRO A 239 11.63 -22.07 -6.98
C PRO A 239 12.98 -21.78 -6.33
N HIS A 240 14.06 -22.30 -6.89
CA HIS A 240 15.44 -21.99 -6.44
C HIS A 240 15.81 -20.51 -6.58
N THR A 241 15.03 -19.73 -7.34
CA THR A 241 15.23 -18.29 -7.49
C THR A 241 14.76 -17.48 -6.28
N LEU A 242 13.96 -18.06 -5.38
CA LEU A 242 13.60 -17.43 -4.11
C LEU A 242 14.77 -17.53 -3.13
N GLN A 243 14.92 -16.49 -2.32
CA GLN A 243 15.96 -16.39 -1.31
C GLN A 243 15.35 -16.65 0.07
N ARG A 244 15.72 -17.79 0.68
CA ARG A 244 15.31 -18.10 2.04
C ARG A 244 16.18 -17.36 3.04
N LEU A 245 15.55 -16.70 4.00
CA LEU A 245 16.18 -16.15 5.18
C LEU A 245 16.45 -17.29 6.18
N ALA A 246 17.69 -17.77 6.21
CA ALA A 246 18.14 -18.91 7.01
C ALA A 246 19.68 -18.85 7.18
N PRO A 247 20.26 -19.68 8.07
CA PRO A 247 21.72 -19.83 8.15
C PRO A 247 22.33 -20.18 6.79
N GLY A 248 23.45 -19.55 6.46
CA GLY A 248 24.15 -19.72 5.18
C GLY A 248 23.45 -19.11 3.97
N ALA A 249 22.38 -18.32 4.14
CA ALA A 249 21.68 -17.69 3.04
C ALA A 249 22.60 -16.81 2.18
N THR A 250 22.41 -16.84 0.86
CA THR A 250 23.11 -15.94 -0.07
C THR A 250 22.23 -14.73 -0.35
N LEU A 251 22.52 -13.62 0.33
CA LEU A 251 21.79 -12.35 0.34
C LEU A 251 22.67 -11.19 -0.15
N TRP A 252 23.68 -11.48 -0.98
CA TRP A 252 24.60 -10.48 -1.52
C TRP A 252 23.83 -9.39 -2.28
N GLY A 253 24.03 -8.13 -1.88
CA GLY A 253 23.35 -6.98 -2.47
C GLY A 253 21.83 -6.95 -2.28
N ALA A 254 21.27 -7.78 -1.39
CA ALA A 254 19.83 -7.80 -1.13
C ALA A 254 19.36 -6.47 -0.53
N ASP A 255 18.16 -6.03 -0.92
CA ASP A 255 17.50 -4.89 -0.29
C ASP A 255 16.63 -5.39 0.87
N LEU A 256 17.14 -5.16 2.07
CA LEU A 256 16.55 -5.47 3.38
C LEU A 256 16.27 -4.18 4.17
N SER A 257 16.18 -3.03 3.50
CA SER A 257 15.93 -1.76 4.18
C SER A 257 14.58 -1.76 4.89
N GLY A 258 14.57 -1.31 6.15
CA GLY A 258 13.40 -1.34 7.04
C GLY A 258 12.90 -2.74 7.41
N ALA A 259 13.61 -3.81 7.03
CA ALA A 259 13.16 -5.17 7.29
C ALA A 259 13.12 -5.46 8.79
N ARG A 260 12.04 -6.11 9.25
CA ARG A 260 11.92 -6.65 10.61
C ARG A 260 12.55 -8.05 10.65
N LEU A 261 13.81 -8.11 11.06
CA LEU A 261 14.65 -9.30 11.16
C LEU A 261 14.89 -9.71 12.63
N THR A 262 14.03 -9.26 13.53
CA THR A 262 14.05 -9.53 14.97
C THR A 262 14.17 -11.04 15.24
N GLY A 263 15.23 -11.46 15.94
CA GLY A 263 15.43 -12.86 16.36
C GLY A 263 15.76 -13.86 15.24
N VAL A 264 15.97 -13.40 14.00
CA VAL A 264 16.26 -14.28 12.86
C VAL A 264 17.65 -14.88 12.99
N ASP A 265 17.78 -16.17 12.67
CA ASP A 265 19.08 -16.83 12.49
C ASP A 265 19.59 -16.69 11.04
N LEU A 266 20.62 -15.87 10.88
CA LEU A 266 21.39 -15.60 9.65
C LEU A 266 22.85 -16.03 9.82
N SER A 267 23.14 -16.98 10.71
CA SER A 267 24.50 -17.47 10.94
C SER A 267 25.15 -17.94 9.63
N GLY A 268 26.35 -17.44 9.33
CA GLY A 268 27.10 -17.78 8.11
C GLY A 268 26.50 -17.24 6.81
N ALA A 269 25.46 -16.40 6.86
CA ALA A 269 24.87 -15.81 5.66
C ALA A 269 25.84 -14.86 4.96
N ASN A 270 25.79 -14.83 3.62
CA ASN A 270 26.48 -13.82 2.82
C ASN A 270 25.55 -12.63 2.59
N LEU A 271 25.75 -11.56 3.35
CA LEU A 271 25.07 -10.26 3.28
C LEU A 271 25.98 -9.18 2.68
N ALA A 272 27.06 -9.54 2.00
CA ALA A 272 28.01 -8.57 1.49
C ALA A 272 27.31 -7.59 0.52
N GLY A 273 27.52 -6.29 0.72
CA GLY A 273 26.86 -5.22 -0.03
C GLY A 273 25.34 -5.09 0.19
N ALA A 274 24.71 -5.85 1.08
CA ALA A 274 23.28 -5.77 1.33
C ALA A 274 22.87 -4.40 1.89
N ASN A 275 21.69 -3.91 1.51
CA ASN A 275 21.08 -2.71 2.06
C ASN A 275 20.21 -3.07 3.25
N LEU A 276 20.64 -2.75 4.47
CA LEU A 276 19.95 -3.01 5.75
C LEU A 276 19.61 -1.70 6.46
N MET A 277 19.50 -0.58 5.73
CA MET A 277 19.17 0.72 6.30
C MET A 277 17.88 0.65 7.12
N HIS A 278 17.91 1.15 8.36
CA HIS A 278 16.77 1.14 9.28
C HIS A 278 16.15 -0.24 9.55
N ALA A 279 16.86 -1.35 9.24
CA ALA A 279 16.39 -2.68 9.56
C ALA A 279 16.36 -2.92 11.08
N ASP A 280 15.37 -3.66 11.56
CA ASP A 280 15.29 -4.10 12.95
C ASP A 280 15.86 -5.51 13.08
N LEU A 281 17.10 -5.63 13.53
CA LEU A 281 17.84 -6.88 13.75
C LEU A 281 17.84 -7.28 15.22
N TRP A 282 16.97 -6.72 16.08
CA TRP A 282 17.00 -7.00 17.52
C TRP A 282 17.03 -8.50 17.82
N GLY A 283 18.01 -8.96 18.59
CA GLY A 283 18.15 -10.37 18.96
C GLY A 283 18.52 -11.33 17.81
N ALA A 284 18.84 -10.84 16.61
CA ALA A 284 19.18 -11.71 15.48
C ALA A 284 20.54 -12.41 15.68
N CYS A 285 20.72 -13.58 15.07
CA CYS A 285 21.99 -14.31 15.06
C CYS A 285 22.69 -14.11 13.71
N LEU A 286 23.82 -13.41 13.70
CA LEU A 286 24.66 -13.15 12.52
C LEU A 286 26.06 -13.76 12.69
N VAL A 287 26.16 -14.83 13.48
CA VAL A 287 27.42 -15.51 13.78
C VAL A 287 28.10 -15.96 12.49
N ASN A 288 29.36 -15.57 12.27
CA ASN A 288 30.14 -15.85 11.06
C ASN A 288 29.52 -15.33 9.74
N ALA A 289 28.53 -14.43 9.78
CA ALA A 289 27.96 -13.84 8.58
C ALA A 289 28.94 -12.87 7.89
N ASP A 290 28.88 -12.79 6.56
CA ASP A 290 29.64 -11.78 5.78
C ASP A 290 28.78 -10.54 5.53
N LEU A 291 29.07 -9.44 6.23
CA LEU A 291 28.39 -8.14 6.09
C LEU A 291 29.29 -7.13 5.37
N SER A 292 30.35 -7.58 4.68
CA SER A 292 31.31 -6.67 4.09
C SER A 292 30.68 -5.71 3.08
N GLY A 293 30.92 -4.42 3.24
CA GLY A 293 30.31 -3.37 2.42
C GLY A 293 28.79 -3.18 2.59
N ALA A 294 28.14 -3.90 3.52
CA ALA A 294 26.71 -3.75 3.76
C ALA A 294 26.37 -2.37 4.37
N ASN A 295 25.14 -1.89 4.12
CA ASN A 295 24.68 -0.60 4.63
C ASN A 295 23.67 -0.78 5.79
N LEU A 296 24.10 -0.59 7.03
CA LEU A 296 23.30 -0.69 8.24
C LEU A 296 22.99 0.69 8.86
N LEU A 297 22.95 1.76 8.06
CA LEU A 297 22.63 3.11 8.55
C LEU A 297 21.31 3.08 9.34
N GLY A 298 21.33 3.46 10.61
CA GLY A 298 20.14 3.54 11.47
C GLY A 298 19.50 2.19 11.82
N ALA A 299 20.16 1.06 11.58
CA ALA A 299 19.64 -0.26 11.92
C ALA A 299 19.65 -0.51 13.44
N ASN A 300 18.67 -1.24 13.96
CA ASN A 300 18.63 -1.68 15.35
C ASN A 300 19.31 -3.04 15.50
N LEU A 301 20.48 -3.08 16.12
CA LEU A 301 21.32 -4.27 16.35
C LEU A 301 21.36 -4.70 17.82
N LEU A 302 20.53 -4.14 18.70
CA LEU A 302 20.48 -4.52 20.11
C LEU A 302 20.24 -6.04 20.28
N GLY A 303 21.03 -6.72 21.11
CA GLY A 303 20.95 -8.17 21.30
C GLY A 303 21.38 -9.02 20.10
N THR A 304 21.88 -8.42 19.01
CA THR A 304 22.33 -9.17 17.83
C THR A 304 23.66 -9.87 18.12
N ASP A 305 23.73 -11.18 17.87
CA ASP A 305 24.99 -11.92 17.96
C ASP A 305 25.79 -11.76 16.66
N LEU A 306 26.83 -10.93 16.70
CA LEU A 306 27.75 -10.68 15.58
C LEU A 306 29.07 -11.48 15.71
N THR A 307 29.11 -12.53 16.53
CA THR A 307 30.35 -13.29 16.79
C THR A 307 30.94 -13.83 15.49
N GLY A 308 32.17 -13.41 15.16
CA GLY A 308 32.86 -13.85 13.94
C GLY A 308 32.33 -13.25 12.63
N ALA A 309 31.38 -12.31 12.69
CA ALA A 309 30.87 -11.65 11.49
C ALA A 309 31.93 -10.75 10.84
N ASN A 310 31.97 -10.73 9.50
CA ASN A 310 32.84 -9.84 8.73
C ASN A 310 32.17 -8.48 8.50
N LEU A 311 32.60 -7.45 9.23
CA LEU A 311 32.06 -6.08 9.15
C LEU A 311 32.94 -5.10 8.35
N ASN A 312 33.85 -5.62 7.50
CA ASN A 312 34.74 -4.76 6.73
C ASN A 312 33.94 -3.82 5.80
N GLN A 313 34.21 -2.52 5.87
CA GLN A 313 33.52 -1.48 5.07
C GLN A 313 31.99 -1.41 5.29
N THR A 314 31.47 -2.04 6.33
CA THR A 314 30.05 -1.95 6.68
C THR A 314 29.72 -0.55 7.21
N ASN A 315 28.66 0.07 6.69
CA ASN A 315 28.19 1.35 7.21
C ASN A 315 27.31 1.14 8.45
N LEU A 316 27.85 1.42 9.63
CA LEU A 316 27.13 1.32 10.92
C LEU A 316 26.72 2.69 11.48
N MET A 317 26.75 3.77 10.68
CA MET A 317 26.35 5.09 11.16
C MET A 317 24.93 5.05 11.75
N GLN A 318 24.71 5.69 12.89
CA GLN A 318 23.41 5.72 13.57
C GLN A 318 22.80 4.36 13.94
N ALA A 319 23.51 3.25 13.74
CA ALA A 319 23.03 1.95 14.16
C ALA A 319 22.95 1.89 15.70
N ILE A 320 21.89 1.29 16.22
CA ILE A 320 21.68 1.11 17.66
C ILE A 320 22.29 -0.24 18.04
N ILE A 321 23.47 -0.25 18.64
CA ILE A 321 24.17 -1.48 19.06
C ILE A 321 24.18 -1.57 20.60
N ASP A 322 24.23 -2.77 21.15
CA ASP A 322 24.56 -2.91 22.57
C ASP A 322 25.95 -2.34 22.81
N LEU A 323 26.07 -1.38 23.74
CA LEU A 323 27.39 -1.01 24.25
C LEU A 323 27.89 -2.21 25.07
N PRO A 324 29.02 -2.83 24.72
CA PRO A 324 29.53 -3.95 25.49
C PRO A 324 29.75 -3.49 26.93
N GLN A 325 29.06 -4.11 27.88
CA GLN A 325 29.53 -4.13 29.27
C GLN A 325 30.86 -4.88 29.23
N GLU A 326 31.95 -4.15 29.52
CA GLU A 326 33.34 -4.59 29.42
C GLU A 326 33.53 -6.05 29.87
N VAL A 327 34.09 -6.91 29.00
CA VAL A 327 35.45 -7.49 29.15
C VAL A 327 35.94 -7.99 27.77
N GLY A 328 36.84 -7.23 27.13
CA GLY A 328 37.93 -7.82 26.35
C GLY A 328 37.77 -8.23 24.88
N THR A 329 36.97 -7.55 24.05
CA THR A 329 37.09 -7.71 22.57
C THR A 329 37.12 -6.36 21.87
N VAL A 330 38.24 -6.07 21.22
CA VAL A 330 38.47 -4.85 20.43
C VAL A 330 37.66 -4.95 19.14
N VAL A 331 36.53 -4.26 19.05
CA VAL A 331 35.95 -3.91 17.74
C VAL A 331 36.82 -2.79 17.19
N SER A 332 37.77 -3.13 16.33
CA SER A 332 38.62 -2.15 15.66
C SER A 332 37.80 -1.40 14.61
N ILE A 333 37.26 -0.24 14.97
CA ILE A 333 36.76 0.74 14.01
C ILE A 333 38.00 1.43 13.43
N ARG A 334 38.45 1.02 12.23
CA ARG A 334 39.47 1.77 11.48
C ARG A 334 38.80 2.66 10.43
N ASP A 335 38.95 3.95 10.69
CA ASP A 335 39.18 5.08 9.78
C ASP A 335 38.20 5.40 8.64
N ARG A 336 37.58 6.58 8.78
CA ARG A 336 37.08 7.41 7.68
C ARG A 336 38.28 8.02 6.93
N PRO A 337 38.29 8.12 5.59
CA PRO A 337 39.10 9.12 4.92
C PRO A 337 38.40 10.48 4.93
N ALA A 338 39.23 11.51 4.95
CA ALA A 338 38.92 12.94 4.97
C ALA A 338 38.17 13.44 3.72
#